data_AF-A0A258RSQ3-F1
#
_entry.id   AF-A0A258RSQ3-F1
#
_cell.length_a   1.000
_cell.length_b   1.000
_cell.length_c   1.000
_cell.angle_alpha   90.00
_cell.angle_beta   90.00
_cell.angle_gamma   90.00
#
_symmetry.space_group_name_H-M   'P 1'
#
loop_
_entity.id
_entity.type
_entity.pdbx_description
1 polymer ?
#
loop_
_entity_poly.entity_id
_entity_poly.type
_entity_poly.pdbx_seq_one_letter_code
_entity_poly.pdbx_strand_id
1 'polypeptide(L)' 'MLHSPIILGSTGYRPTYQVNNVNNCPSCARSHWLVGRIMAECAFCGAALPIAHESHRPVPQAA' A
#
# COMPACT_ATOMS: atom_id res chain seq x y z
N MET A 1 -15.71 33.23 2.99
CA MET A 1 -16.54 32.02 3.02
C MET A 1 -16.34 31.23 1.74
N LEU A 2 -15.34 30.33 1.71
CA LEU A 2 -15.45 29.12 0.89
C LEU A 2 -14.53 28.08 1.50
N HIS A 3 -15.08 27.36 2.47
CA HIS A 3 -14.47 26.13 2.97
C HIS A 3 -14.43 25.17 1.78
N SER A 4 -13.23 24.88 1.29
CA SER A 4 -13.01 23.89 0.25
C SER A 4 -13.66 22.58 0.70
N PRO A 5 -14.47 21.91 -0.14
CA PRO A 5 -15.07 20.65 0.25
C PRO A 5 -13.93 19.65 0.47
N ILE A 6 -13.74 19.20 1.70
CA ILE A 6 -12.99 17.99 1.98
C ILE A 6 -13.76 16.88 1.27
N ILE A 7 -13.27 16.45 0.11
CA ILE A 7 -13.80 15.28 -0.60
C ILE A 7 -13.40 14.06 0.23
N LEU A 8 -14.22 13.72 1.22
CA LEU A 8 -14.08 12.51 2.02
C LEU A 8 -14.58 11.33 1.19
N GLY A 9 -13.77 10.89 0.23
CA GLY A 9 -14.17 9.84 -0.70
C GLY A 9 -13.05 9.20 -1.52
N SER A 10 -11.79 9.49 -1.24
CA SER A 10 -10.70 8.65 -1.74
C SER A 10 -10.49 7.54 -0.72
N THR A 11 -11.11 6.39 -0.92
CA THR A 11 -10.64 5.16 -0.26
C THR A 11 -9.21 4.97 -0.74
N GLY A 12 -8.25 5.53 0.00
CA GLY A 12 -6.86 5.59 -0.42
C GLY A 12 -6.40 4.17 -0.63
N TYR A 13 -6.20 3.78 -1.89
CA TYR A 13 -5.62 2.49 -2.20
C TYR A 13 -4.22 2.50 -1.58
N ARG A 14 -4.02 1.68 -0.55
CA ARG A 14 -2.75 1.53 0.17
C ARG A 14 -2.10 0.24 -0.31
N PRO A 15 -1.32 0.27 -1.41
CA PRO A 15 -0.64 -0.92 -1.88
C PRO A 15 0.31 -1.44 -0.80
N THR A 16 0.33 -2.75 -0.64
CA THR A 16 1.18 -3.45 0.32
C THR A 16 2.10 -4.42 -0.40
N TYR A 17 3.30 -4.60 0.13
CA TYR A 17 4.27 -5.56 -0.40
C TYR A 17 3.94 -6.97 0.09
N GLN A 18 3.66 -7.89 -0.82
CA GLN A 18 3.38 -9.30 -0.59
C GLN A 18 4.68 -10.12 -0.74
N VAL A 19 5.17 -10.69 0.37
CA VAL A 19 6.46 -11.41 0.43
C VAL A 19 6.55 -12.60 -0.53
N ASN A 20 5.42 -13.21 -0.88
CA ASN A 20 5.35 -14.42 -1.71
C ASN A 20 4.71 -14.18 -3.09
N ASN A 21 4.69 -12.93 -3.57
CA ASN A 21 4.12 -12.58 -4.87
C ASN A 21 5.06 -11.64 -5.64
N VAL A 22 4.90 -11.57 -6.96
CA VAL A 22 5.55 -10.54 -7.77
C VAL A 22 4.92 -9.20 -7.43
N ASN A 23 5.73 -8.25 -6.98
CA ASN A 23 5.26 -6.93 -6.57
C ASN A 23 5.84 -5.90 -7.53
N ASN A 24 4.97 -5.21 -8.27
CA ASN A 24 5.37 -4.10 -9.12
C ASN A 24 5.18 -2.79 -8.37
N CYS A 25 6.17 -1.92 -8.45
CA CYS A 25 6.11 -0.60 -7.84
C CYS A 25 4.98 0.21 -8.50
N PRO A 26 3.99 0.71 -7.73
CA PRO A 26 2.90 1.50 -8.29
C PRO A 26 3.36 2.84 -8.86
N SER A 27 4.56 3.29 -8.51
CA SER A 27 5.13 4.57 -8.98
C SER A 27 5.96 4.45 -10.26
N CYS A 28 6.70 3.34 -10.45
CA CYS A 28 7.63 3.19 -11.59
C CYS A 28 7.54 1.85 -12.33
N ALA A 29 6.58 0.99 -11.95
CA ALA A 29 6.33 -0.35 -12.50
C ALA A 29 7.48 -1.36 -12.38
N ARG A 30 8.59 -1.03 -11.70
CA ARG A 30 9.71 -1.97 -11.45
C ARG A 30 9.43 -2.91 -10.30
N SER A 31 10.11 -4.05 -10.27
CA SER A 31 9.86 -5.13 -9.31
C SER A 31 11.04 -5.42 -8.36
N HIS A 32 12.06 -4.57 -8.33
CA HIS A 32 13.16 -4.71 -7.35
C HIS A 32 12.88 -3.90 -6.09
N TRP A 33 13.07 -4.56 -4.95
CA TRP A 33 12.75 -4.03 -3.64
C TRP A 33 13.88 -4.31 -2.65
N LEU A 34 14.17 -3.32 -1.82
CA LEU A 34 14.93 -3.45 -0.59
C LEU A 34 13.92 -3.78 0.52
N VAL A 35 13.82 -5.07 0.86
CA VAL A 35 12.80 -5.56 1.80
C VAL A 35 13.34 -5.50 3.23
N GLY A 36 12.77 -4.59 4.02
CA GLY A 36 13.03 -4.48 5.45
C GLY A 36 12.11 -5.37 6.28
N ARG A 37 12.01 -5.10 7.59
CA ARG A 37 11.12 -5.87 8.49
C ARG A 37 9.66 -5.44 8.39
N ILE A 38 9.42 -4.15 8.12
CA ILE A 38 8.09 -3.52 8.16
C ILE A 38 7.71 -2.95 6.80
N MET A 39 8.69 -2.49 6.02
CA MET A 39 8.49 -1.81 4.75
C MET A 39 9.37 -2.45 3.67
N ALA A 40 8.94 -2.36 2.42
CA ALA A 40 9.72 -2.64 1.24
C ALA A 40 9.90 -1.35 0.44
N GLU A 41 11.14 -0.98 0.13
CA GLU A 41 11.48 0.22 -0.64
C GLU A 41 11.87 -0.14 -2.07
N CYS A 42 11.35 0.56 -3.08
CA CYS A 42 11.72 0.34 -4.46
C CYS A 42 13.15 0.83 -4.72
N ALA A 43 14.03 -0.07 -5.17
CA ALA A 43 15.44 0.24 -5.43
C ALA A 43 15.68 1.23 -6.59
N PHE A 44 14.63 1.62 -7.34
CA PHE A 44 14.73 2.52 -8.49
C PHE A 44 14.22 3.93 -8.19
N CYS A 45 13.05 4.06 -7.58
CA CYS A 45 12.41 5.36 -7.33
C CYS A 45 12.30 5.72 -5.84
N GLY A 46 12.71 4.84 -4.93
CA GLY A 46 12.62 5.07 -3.48
C GLY A 46 11.20 4.97 -2.90
N ALA A 47 10.20 4.57 -3.69
CA ALA A 47 8.84 4.40 -3.18
C ALA A 47 8.79 3.29 -2.13
N ALA A 48 8.30 3.60 -0.92
CA ALA A 48 8.19 2.64 0.18
C ALA A 48 6.75 2.18 0.38
N LEU A 49 6.57 0.86 0.44
CA LEU A 49 5.29 0.22 0.74
C LEU A 49 5.37 -0.55 2.07
N PRO A 50 4.30 -0.58 2.88
CA PRO A 50 4.24 -1.47 4.03
C PRO A 50 4.18 -2.92 3.57
N ILE A 51 4.92 -3.78 4.25
CA ILE A 51 4.84 -5.23 4.05
C ILE A 51 3.47 -5.68 4.54
N ALA A 52 2.78 -6.47 3.72
CA ALA A 52 1.54 -7.11 4.09
C ALA A 52 1.81 -8.11 5.21
N HIS A 53 1.71 -7.62 6.44
CA HIS A 53 1.30 -8.46 7.54
C HIS A 53 -0.13 -8.92 7.26
N GLU A 54 -0.51 -10.12 7.73
CA GLU A 54 -1.88 -10.61 7.63
C GLU A 54 -2.84 -9.51 8.07
N SER A 55 -3.43 -8.84 7.09
CA SER A 55 -4.28 -7.69 7.35
C SER A 55 -5.55 -8.33 7.87
N HIS A 56 -5.82 -8.16 9.17
CA HIS A 56 -7.05 -8.57 9.85
C HIS A 56 -8.19 -8.60 8.84
N ARG A 57 -8.52 -9.79 8.34
CA ARG A 57 -9.66 -9.96 7.45
C ARG A 57 -10.84 -9.45 8.27
N PRO A 58 -11.55 -8.37 7.89
CA PRO A 58 -12.74 -8.00 8.62
C PRO A 58 -13.64 -9.23 8.58
N VAL A 59 -13.90 -9.81 9.75
CA VAL A 59 -14.90 -10.88 9.86
C VAL A 59 -16.17 -10.29 9.27
N PRO A 60 -16.87 -10.98 8.35
CA PRO A 60 -18.18 -10.50 7.93
C PRO A 60 -19.01 -10.35 9.20
N GLN A 61 -19.37 -9.11 9.55
CA GLN A 61 -20.32 -8.82 10.63
C GLN A 61 -21.65 -9.40 10.15
N ALA A 62 -21.90 -10.65 10.53
CA ALA A 62 -23.19 -11.28 10.36
C ALA A 62 -24.21 -10.45 11.14
N ALA A 63 -25.21 -9.97 10.40
CA ALA A 63 -26.36 -9.23 10.90
C ALA A 63 -27.29 -10.13 11.73
#